data_AF-A7VS64-F1
#
_entry.id   AF-A7VS64-F1
#
_cell.length_a   1.000
_cell.length_b   1.000
_cell.length_c   1.000
_cell.angle_alpha   90.00
_cell.angle_beta   90.00
_cell.angle_gamma   90.00
#
_symmetry.space_group_name_H-M   'P 1'
#
loop_
_entity.id
_entity.type
_entity.pdbx_description
1 polymer ?
#
loop_
_entity_poly.entity_id
_entity_poly.type
_entity_poly.pdbx_seq_one_letter_code
_entity_poly.pdbx_strand_id
1 'polypeptide(L)'
;MNGSCALTTFDNPYNPFEQFSDWFLFDVEKGYNTCAYLDRIAHTSDLFSEEENNQEIERAIDEIIRYDFMNIYKKVKRTKTTKADKA
;
A
#
# COMPACT_ATOMS: atom_id res chain seq x y z
N MET A 1 -15.59 6.74 -0.25
CA MET A 1 -14.46 7.46 -0.86
C MET A 1 -13.35 6.44 -1.03
N ASN A 2 -13.24 5.83 -2.21
CA ASN A 2 -12.16 4.88 -2.49
C ASN A 2 -10.95 5.70 -2.94
N GLY A 3 -10.10 6.03 -1.98
CA GLY A 3 -8.76 6.54 -2.25
C GLY A 3 -7.81 5.36 -2.37
N SER A 4 -6.78 5.47 -3.21
CA SER A 4 -5.76 4.41 -3.37
C SER A 4 -5.15 4.03 -2.02
N CYS A 5 -5.01 2.72 -1.78
CA CYS A 5 -4.37 2.16 -0.60
C CYS A 5 -3.00 1.57 -0.97
N ALA A 6 -2.08 1.55 0.00
CA ALA A 6 -0.77 0.93 -0.12
C ALA A 6 -0.47 0.07 1.12
N LEU A 7 0.23 -1.03 0.90
CA LEU A 7 0.82 -1.86 1.94
C LEU A 7 2.20 -1.30 2.28
N THR A 8 2.51 -1.16 3.57
CA THR A 8 3.85 -0.81 4.07
C THR A 8 4.14 -1.60 5.33
N THR A 9 5.32 -1.47 5.90
CA THR A 9 5.64 -1.97 7.25
C THR A 9 5.61 -0.83 8.28
N PHE A 10 5.53 -1.19 9.56
CA PHE A 10 5.52 -0.21 10.66
C PHE A 10 6.86 0.52 10.86
N ASP A 11 7.97 -0.11 10.47
CA ASP A 11 9.33 0.42 10.64
C ASP A 11 9.81 1.24 9.42
N ASN A 12 9.08 1.23 8.31
CA ASN A 12 9.43 2.03 7.14
C ASN A 12 9.05 3.50 7.37
N PRO A 13 10.03 4.43 7.44
CA PRO A 13 9.78 5.82 7.77
C PRO A 13 9.24 6.64 6.59
N TYR A 14 9.22 6.08 5.38
CA TYR A 14 8.89 6.78 4.15
C TYR A 14 7.43 6.59 3.77
N ASN A 15 6.85 7.61 3.13
CA ASN A 15 5.50 7.50 2.61
C ASN A 15 5.49 6.76 1.26
N PRO A 16 4.76 5.64 1.09
CA PRO A 16 4.73 4.86 -0.16
C PRO A 16 4.15 5.64 -1.36
N PHE A 17 3.44 6.73 -1.11
CA PHE A 17 2.83 7.55 -2.16
C PHE A 17 3.65 8.77 -2.56
N GLU A 18 4.39 9.37 -1.63
CA GLU A 18 5.13 10.63 -1.86
C GLU A 18 6.64 10.41 -1.96
N GLN A 19 7.16 9.35 -1.32
CA GLN A 19 8.58 9.03 -1.21
C GLN A 19 8.84 7.58 -1.68
N PHE A 20 8.24 7.20 -2.80
CA PHE A 20 8.22 5.79 -3.26
C PHE A 20 9.63 5.20 -3.42
N SER A 21 10.60 5.94 -3.96
CA SER A 21 11.96 5.42 -4.16
C SER A 21 12.65 5.05 -2.85
N ASP A 22 12.60 5.93 -1.84
CA ASP A 22 13.20 5.68 -0.52
C ASP A 22 12.44 4.58 0.22
N TRP A 23 11.10 4.61 0.12
CA TRP A 23 10.22 3.59 0.67
C TRP A 23 10.54 2.20 0.10
N PHE A 24 10.67 2.09 -1.22
CA PHE A 24 10.93 0.83 -1.92
C PHE A 24 12.35 0.30 -1.64
N LEU A 25 13.34 1.19 -1.57
CA LEU A 25 14.70 0.79 -1.22
C LEU A 25 14.75 0.19 0.19
N PHE A 26 14.16 0.87 1.19
CA PHE A 26 14.07 0.34 2.55
C PHE A 26 13.37 -1.03 2.59
N ASP A 27 12.25 -1.14 1.88
CA ASP A 27 11.44 -2.35 1.80
C ASP A 27 12.24 -3.57 1.28
N VAL A 28 12.98 -3.36 0.19
CA VAL A 28 13.82 -4.40 -0.43
C VAL A 28 15.05 -4.71 0.41
N GLU A 29 15.74 -3.71 0.97
CA GLU A 29 16.91 -3.90 1.83
C GLU A 29 16.59 -4.68 3.11
N LYS A 30 15.40 -4.47 3.68
CA LYS A 30 14.89 -5.25 4.82
C LYS A 30 14.40 -6.65 4.43
N GLY A 31 14.23 -6.91 3.13
CA GLY A 31 13.74 -8.17 2.61
C GLY A 31 12.22 -8.36 2.73
N TYR A 32 11.46 -7.30 3.02
CA TYR A 32 10.00 -7.38 3.12
C TYR A 32 9.36 -7.65 1.76
N ASN A 33 9.88 -7.03 0.69
CA ASN A 33 9.42 -7.20 -0.69
C ASN A 33 7.89 -7.04 -0.82
N THR A 34 7.36 -6.02 -0.15
CA THR A 34 5.94 -5.81 0.10
C THR A 34 5.14 -5.64 -1.18
N CYS A 35 5.71 -5.01 -2.22
CA CYS A 35 5.09 -4.94 -3.55
C CYS A 35 4.91 -6.32 -4.19
N ALA A 36 5.94 -7.16 -4.18
CA ALA A 36 5.87 -8.50 -4.77
C ALA A 36 4.94 -9.42 -3.97
N TYR A 37 4.88 -9.25 -2.65
CA TYR A 37 3.94 -9.99 -1.82
C TYR A 37 2.49 -9.60 -2.12
N LEU A 38 2.21 -8.30 -2.23
CA LEU A 38 0.89 -7.79 -2.59
C LEU A 38 0.46 -8.26 -3.98
N ASP A 39 1.35 -8.21 -4.98
CA ASP A 39 1.08 -8.65 -6.36
C ASP A 39 0.63 -10.12 -6.44
N ARG A 40 1.15 -10.99 -5.56
CA ARG A 40 0.76 -12.40 -5.50
C ARG A 40 -0.65 -12.64 -4.96
N ILE A 41 -1.21 -11.69 -4.22
CA ILE A 41 -2.51 -11.81 -3.55
C ILE A 41 -3.58 -10.98 -4.25
N ALA A 42 -3.19 -9.85 -4.85
CA ALA A 42 -4.09 -9.01 -5.62
C ALA A 42 -4.50 -9.70 -6.92
N HIS A 43 -5.81 -9.73 -7.19
CA HIS A 43 -6.36 -10.27 -8.42
C HIS A 43 -6.73 -9.13 -9.36
N THR A 44 -5.72 -8.36 -9.79
CA THR A 44 -5.92 -7.27 -10.76
C THR A 44 -5.98 -7.81 -12.19
N SER A 45 -6.60 -7.04 -13.08
CA SER A 45 -6.76 -7.41 -14.49
C SER A 45 -6.84 -6.18 -15.37
N ASP A 46 -6.30 -6.28 -16.58
CA ASP A 46 -6.45 -5.25 -17.62
C ASP A 46 -7.91 -5.11 -18.10
N LEU A 47 -8.76 -6.09 -17.79
CA LEU A 47 -10.20 -6.04 -18.08
C LEU A 47 -11.01 -5.32 -17.00
N PHE A 48 -10.42 -5.09 -15.82
CA PHE A 48 -11.07 -4.39 -14.71
C PHE A 48 -10.90 -2.88 -14.86
N SER A 49 -11.90 -2.12 -14.41
CA SER A 49 -11.76 -0.69 -14.24
C SER A 49 -10.70 -0.36 -13.18
N GLU A 50 -10.17 0.87 -13.20
CA GLU A 50 -9.24 1.32 -12.17
C GLU A 50 -9.83 1.17 -10.76
N GLU A 51 -11.12 1.41 -10.61
CA GLU A 51 -11.85 1.31 -9.35
C GLU A 51 -11.93 -0.13 -8.85
N GLU A 52 -12.24 -1.09 -9.73
CA GLU A 52 -12.24 -2.52 -9.40
C GLU A 52 -10.84 -3.02 -9.05
N ASN A 53 -9.82 -2.60 -9.81
CA ASN A 53 -8.42 -2.92 -9.49
C ASN A 53 -8.01 -2.35 -8.12
N ASN A 54 -8.42 -1.12 -7.79
CA ASN A 54 -8.16 -0.52 -6.49
C ASN A 54 -8.88 -1.28 -5.35
N GLN A 55 -10.08 -1.79 -5.59
CA GLN A 55 -10.82 -2.62 -4.62
C GLN A 55 -10.13 -3.96 -4.39
N GLU A 56 -9.65 -4.63 -5.44
CA GLU A 56 -8.88 -5.87 -5.31
C GLU A 56 -7.55 -5.66 -4.59
N ILE A 57 -6.88 -4.53 -4.85
CA ILE A 57 -5.67 -4.14 -4.10
C ILE A 57 -6.01 -3.92 -2.61
N GLU A 58 -7.06 -3.16 -2.27
CA GLU A 58 -7.44 -2.95 -0.87
C GLU A 58 -7.83 -4.26 -0.18
N ARG A 59 -8.56 -5.15 -0.87
CA ARG A 59 -8.90 -6.49 -0.38
C ARG A 59 -7.65 -7.31 -0.08
N ALA A 60 -6.67 -7.32 -0.99
CA ALA A 60 -5.42 -8.05 -0.81
C ALA A 60 -4.59 -7.50 0.35
N ILE A 61 -4.53 -6.17 0.51
CA ILE A 61 -3.89 -5.53 1.67
C ILE A 61 -4.55 -5.96 2.97
N ASP A 62 -5.89 -5.95 3.02
CA ASP A 62 -6.64 -6.35 4.21
C ASP A 62 -6.45 -7.83 4.56
N GLU A 63 -6.34 -8.69 3.54
CA GLU A 63 -6.02 -10.11 3.73
C GLU A 63 -4.63 -10.32 4.33
N ILE A 64 -3.61 -9.61 3.79
CA ILE A 64 -2.23 -9.66 4.30
C ILE A 64 -2.19 -9.28 5.78
N ILE A 65 -2.84 -8.16 6.13
CA ILE A 65 -2.86 -7.66 7.52
C ILE A 65 -3.66 -8.58 8.43
N ARG A 66 -4.78 -9.14 7.95
CA ARG A 66 -5.61 -10.07 8.72
C ARG A 66 -4.84 -11.31 9.17
N TYR A 67 -3.91 -11.79 8.34
CA TYR A 67 -3.10 -12.98 8.63
C TYR A 67 -1.68 -12.65 9.10
N ASP A 68 -1.37 -11.39 9.38
CA ASP A 68 -0.07 -10.94 9.89
C ASP A 68 0.02 -11.09 11.42
N PHE A 69 0.37 -12.29 11.87
CA PHE A 69 0.57 -12.60 13.28
C PHE A 69 1.80 -11.92 13.90
N MET A 70 2.73 -11.40 13.08
CA MET A 70 3.94 -10.73 13.54
C MET A 70 3.78 -9.20 13.65
N ASN A 71 2.64 -8.67 13.19
CA ASN A 71 2.33 -7.23 13.18
C ASN A 71 3.43 -6.40 12.50
N ILE A 72 3.86 -6.87 11.33
CA ILE A 72 4.83 -6.24 10.45
C ILE A 72 4.16 -5.19 9.55
N TYR A 73 2.99 -5.52 9.01
CA TYR A 73 2.35 -4.80 7.92
C TYR A 73 1.29 -3.79 8.38
N LYS A 74 1.16 -2.72 7.59
CA LYS A 74 0.25 -1.60 7.84
C LYS A 74 -0.36 -1.12 6.51
N LYS A 75 -1.66 -0.84 6.54
CA LYS A 75 -2.38 -0.18 5.43
C LYS A 75 -2.25 1.34 5.55
N VAL A 76 -1.87 2.00 4.46
CA VAL A 76 -1.87 3.47 4.34
C VAL A 76 -2.87 3.85 3.26
N LYS A 77 -3.78 4.78 3.57
CA LYS A 77 -4.72 5.35 2.60
C LYS A 77 -4.19 6.69 2.10
N ARG A 78 -4.25 6.93 0.79
CA ARG A 78 -3.94 8.25 0.23
C ARG A 78 -5.06 9.22 0.58
N THR A 79 -4.82 10.09 1.55
CA THR A 79 -5.70 11.23 1.81
C THR A 79 -5.47 12.27 0.71
N LYS A 80 -6.54 12.80 0.12
CA LYS A 80 -6.41 14.00 -0.72
C LYS A 80 -6.10 15.15 0.23
N THR A 81 -4.83 15.53 0.36
CA THR A 81 -4.47 16.78 1.03
C THR A 81 -5.01 17.92 0.14
N THR A 82 -6.20 18.43 0.45
CA THR A 82 -6.59 19.75 -0.04
C THR A 82 -5.56 20.72 0.51
N LYS A 83 -4.73 21.30 -0.37
CA LYS A 83 -3.92 22.48 -0.03
C LYS A 83 -4.87 23.64 0.28
N ALA A 84 -5.36 23.66 1.51
CA ALA A 84 -5.88 24.82 2.21
C ALA A 84 -5.31 24.67 3.63
N ASP A 85 -4.88 25.77 4.22
CA ASP A 85 -4.24 25.85 5.55
C ASP A 85 -2.72 25.69 5.56
N LYS A 86 -2.03 26.53 4.79
CA LYS A 86 -0.94 27.34 5.38
C LYS A 86 -1.12 28.78 4.93
N ALA A 87 -1.15 29.65 5.94
CA ALA A 87 -1.43 31.09 5.94
C ALA A 87 -0.65 31.91 4.90
#